data_AF-A0A3M6U7A3-F1
#
_entry.id   AF-A0A3M6U7A3-F1
#
_cell.length_a   1.000
_cell.length_b   1.000
_cell.length_c   1.000
_cell.angle_alpha   90.00
_cell.angle_beta   90.00
_cell.angle_gamma   90.00
#
_symmetry.space_group_name_H-M   'P 1'
#
loop_
_entity.id
_entity.type
_entity.pdbx_description
1 polymer ?
#
loop_
_entity_poly.entity_id
_entity_poly.type
_entity_poly.pdbx_seq_one_letter_code
_entity_poly.pdbx_strand_id
1 'polypeptide(L)'
;MKSKGCFRVLLIFFMSFDHIRGSATYKSIIWDHENPLFKNDCPSGKPKLFNVEANSKINFVCPNVATMMDSTLREVTKANRYENLWLVHNSAAFDGCNVMQDPRHFLLMRCEDPTSLQFRTVIFQRYSAEHHLTFQKGKSYFLICKFQNN
;
A
#
# COMPACT_ATOMS: atom_id res chain seq x y z
N MET A 1 -5.20 67.73 -7.26
CA MET A 1 -6.20 66.81 -6.64
C MET A 1 -5.87 65.38 -7.04
N LYS A 2 -5.57 64.52 -6.05
CA LYS A 2 -5.27 63.09 -6.24
C LYS A 2 -6.58 62.30 -6.10
N SER A 3 -6.84 61.39 -7.03
CA SER A 3 -7.63 60.19 -6.75
C SER A 3 -7.04 59.04 -7.55
N LYS A 4 -6.35 58.13 -6.87
CA LYS A 4 -6.02 56.80 -7.41
C LYS A 4 -6.85 55.82 -6.61
N GLY A 5 -7.95 55.36 -7.20
CA GLY A 5 -8.81 54.34 -6.61
C GLY A 5 -8.03 53.05 -6.43
N CYS A 6 -7.95 52.57 -5.19
CA CYS A 6 -7.38 51.26 -4.86
C CYS A 6 -8.52 50.23 -4.93
N PHE A 7 -8.54 49.42 -5.98
CA PHE A 7 -9.50 48.33 -6.13
C PHE A 7 -9.02 47.13 -5.29
N ARG A 8 -9.57 46.95 -4.09
CA ARG A 8 -9.32 45.78 -3.25
C ARG A 8 -10.34 44.69 -3.60
N VAL A 9 -9.89 43.65 -4.28
CA VAL A 9 -10.66 42.41 -4.46
C VAL A 9 -10.47 41.56 -3.21
N LEU A 10 -11.54 41.37 -2.44
CA LEU A 10 -11.56 40.44 -1.30
C LEU A 10 -12.17 39.12 -1.79
N LEU A 11 -11.33 38.13 -2.10
CA LEU A 11 -11.79 36.77 -2.41
C LEU A 11 -12.16 36.06 -1.11
N ILE A 12 -13.45 36.06 -0.76
CA ILE A 12 -13.98 35.28 0.35
C ILE A 12 -14.22 33.85 -0.16
N PHE A 13 -13.30 32.94 0.15
CA PHE A 13 -13.52 31.51 -0.03
C PHE A 13 -14.33 31.00 1.16
N PHE A 14 -15.63 30.82 0.98
CA PHE A 14 -16.45 30.02 1.90
C PHE A 14 -16.05 28.55 1.74
N MET A 15 -15.05 28.12 2.51
CA MET A 15 -14.77 26.69 2.72
C MET A 15 -15.87 26.16 3.63
N SER A 16 -17.01 25.77 3.06
CA SER A 16 -18.01 24.97 3.74
C SER A 16 -17.39 23.60 4.02
N PHE A 17 -16.91 23.42 5.26
CA PHE A 17 -16.50 22.12 5.79
C PHE A 17 -17.74 21.27 6.06
N ASP A 18 -18.50 20.96 5.01
CA ASP A 18 -19.55 19.96 5.09
C ASP A 18 -18.86 18.59 5.20
N HIS A 19 -18.69 18.15 6.45
CA HIS A 19 -18.12 16.88 6.85
C HIS A 19 -16.82 16.50 6.11
N ILE A 20 -15.67 16.88 6.68
CA ILE A 20 -14.47 16.06 6.52
C ILE A 20 -14.80 14.71 7.17
N ARG A 21 -15.41 13.79 6.42
CA ARG A 21 -15.41 12.38 6.79
C ARG A 21 -13.94 12.02 6.89
N GLY A 22 -13.46 11.82 8.11
CA GLY A 22 -12.08 11.45 8.36
C GLY A 22 -11.72 10.27 7.46
N SER A 23 -10.55 10.35 6.82
CA SER A 23 -10.00 9.26 6.03
C SER A 23 -9.98 7.97 6.86
N ALA A 24 -10.73 6.95 6.42
CA ALA A 24 -10.78 5.66 7.10
C ALA A 24 -9.37 5.05 7.15
N THR A 25 -8.92 4.67 8.36
CA THR A 25 -7.66 3.96 8.57
C THR A 25 -7.97 2.51 8.89
N TYR A 26 -7.68 1.62 7.95
CA TYR A 26 -7.90 0.19 8.13
C TYR A 26 -6.81 -0.45 8.99
N LYS A 27 -7.08 -1.66 9.48
CA LYS A 27 -6.08 -2.47 10.19
C LYS A 27 -4.86 -2.70 9.30
N SER A 28 -3.68 -2.63 9.90
CA SER A 28 -2.42 -2.96 9.23
C SER A 28 -2.42 -4.42 8.78
N ILE A 29 -1.78 -4.69 7.65
CA ILE A 29 -1.56 -6.04 7.12
C ILE A 29 -0.10 -6.40 7.34
N ILE A 30 0.14 -7.43 8.14
CA ILE A 30 1.48 -8.02 8.26
C ILE A 30 1.76 -8.80 6.98
N TRP A 31 2.76 -8.38 6.21
CA TRP A 31 3.10 -8.93 4.89
C TRP A 31 3.96 -10.18 5.04
N ASP A 32 3.35 -11.25 5.59
CA ASP A 32 3.99 -12.52 5.90
C ASP A 32 3.13 -13.68 5.39
N HIS A 33 3.73 -14.69 4.76
CA HIS A 33 3.05 -15.93 4.39
C HIS A 33 2.41 -16.69 5.57
N GLU A 34 2.92 -16.51 6.79
CA GLU A 34 2.34 -17.08 8.02
C GLU A 34 1.10 -16.32 8.49
N ASN A 35 0.85 -15.11 7.98
CA ASN A 35 -0.32 -14.33 8.35
C ASN A 35 -1.60 -15.12 8.00
N PRO A 36 -2.49 -15.38 8.97
CA PRO A 36 -3.73 -16.12 8.73
C PRO A 36 -4.60 -15.54 7.61
N LEU A 37 -4.47 -14.24 7.31
CA LEU A 37 -5.12 -13.61 6.16
C LEU A 37 -4.77 -14.30 4.84
N PHE A 38 -3.54 -14.79 4.69
CA PHE A 38 -3.03 -15.40 3.46
C PHE A 38 -2.96 -16.92 3.49
N LYS A 39 -3.43 -17.53 4.58
CA LYS A 39 -3.39 -18.98 4.76
C LYS A 39 -4.20 -19.65 3.65
N ASN A 40 -3.53 -20.57 2.93
CA ASN A 40 -4.04 -21.32 1.78
C ASN A 40 -4.15 -20.54 0.46
N ASP A 41 -3.45 -19.43 0.26
CA ASP A 41 -3.62 -18.58 -0.93
C ASP A 41 -2.75 -18.95 -2.15
N CYS A 42 -1.56 -19.53 -1.94
CA CYS A 42 -0.60 -19.82 -3.02
C CYS A 42 -0.03 -21.24 -2.91
N PRO A 43 0.15 -21.99 -4.02
CA PRO A 43 -0.15 -21.66 -5.43
C PRO A 43 -1.58 -22.05 -5.89
N SER A 44 -2.40 -22.63 -5.01
CA SER A 44 -3.72 -23.20 -5.39
C SER A 44 -4.91 -22.54 -4.66
N GLY A 45 -4.66 -21.43 -3.98
CA GLY A 45 -5.66 -20.72 -3.21
C GLY A 45 -6.45 -19.68 -3.98
N LYS A 46 -7.50 -19.16 -3.35
CA LYS A 46 -8.24 -18.01 -3.88
C LYS A 46 -7.56 -16.73 -3.40
N PRO A 47 -7.31 -15.74 -4.28
CA PRO A 47 -6.76 -14.46 -3.87
C PRO A 47 -7.68 -13.75 -2.88
N LYS A 48 -7.11 -13.02 -1.92
CA LYS A 48 -7.91 -12.19 -1.00
C LYS A 48 -8.38 -10.93 -1.68
N LEU A 49 -9.68 -10.71 -1.60
CA LEU A 49 -10.32 -9.49 -2.05
C LEU A 49 -10.51 -8.56 -0.86
N PHE A 50 -9.95 -7.35 -0.97
CA PHE A 50 -10.13 -6.28 0.00
C PHE A 50 -10.84 -5.10 -0.67
N ASN A 51 -12.06 -4.80 -0.22
CA ASN A 51 -12.78 -3.61 -0.63
C ASN A 51 -12.36 -2.44 0.26
N VAL A 52 -11.95 -1.34 -0.36
CA VAL A 52 -11.45 -0.14 0.33
C VAL A 52 -12.21 1.10 -0.12
N GLU A 53 -12.41 2.03 0.81
CA GLU A 53 -13.04 3.32 0.53
C GLU A 53 -12.07 4.30 -0.14
N ALA A 54 -12.58 5.25 -0.91
CA ALA A 54 -11.76 6.31 -1.46
C ALA A 54 -11.18 7.19 -0.35
N ASN A 55 -9.94 7.66 -0.53
CA ASN A 55 -9.14 8.42 0.43
C ASN A 55 -8.89 7.69 1.76
N SER A 56 -9.13 6.39 1.85
CA SER A 56 -8.75 5.57 3.00
C SER A 56 -7.26 5.18 2.95
N LYS A 57 -6.75 4.55 4.00
CA LYS A 57 -5.37 4.05 4.05
C LYS A 57 -5.22 2.70 4.74
N ILE A 58 -4.26 1.91 4.25
CA ILE A 58 -3.79 0.65 4.84
C ILE A 58 -2.27 0.76 5.04
N ASN A 59 -1.78 0.27 6.19
CA ASN A 59 -0.35 0.05 6.39
C ASN A 59 0.00 -1.40 6.07
N PHE A 60 0.95 -1.63 5.17
CA PHE A 60 1.57 -2.92 4.95
C PHE A 60 2.87 -2.96 5.75
N VAL A 61 3.04 -3.99 6.58
CA VAL A 61 4.14 -4.06 7.55
C VAL A 61 4.99 -5.28 7.22
N CYS A 62 6.30 -5.09 7.03
CA CYS A 62 7.22 -6.20 6.89
C CYS A 62 7.24 -7.04 8.18
N PRO A 63 7.42 -8.36 8.09
CA PRO A 63 7.66 -9.17 9.27
C PRO A 63 8.92 -8.67 9.99
N ASN A 64 8.89 -8.64 11.32
CA ASN A 64 10.04 -8.35 12.17
C ASN A 64 10.02 -9.26 13.39
N VAL A 65 11.09 -9.25 14.17
CA VAL A 65 11.25 -10.11 15.37
C VAL A 65 10.10 -10.03 16.36
N ALA A 66 9.37 -8.91 16.44
CA ALA A 66 8.24 -8.72 17.36
C ALA A 66 6.89 -9.14 16.77
N THR A 67 6.80 -9.34 15.44
CA THR A 67 5.57 -9.74 14.76
C THR A 67 5.58 -11.19 14.29
N MET A 68 6.65 -11.95 14.58
CA MET A 68 6.75 -13.36 14.23
C MET A 68 5.69 -14.18 14.95
N MET A 69 5.05 -15.10 14.23
CA MET A 69 3.98 -15.95 14.76
C MET A 69 4.46 -17.36 15.13
N ASP A 70 5.70 -17.71 14.77
CA ASP A 70 6.32 -19.01 15.07
C ASP A 70 7.39 -18.89 16.17
N SER A 71 7.37 -19.82 17.12
CA SER A 71 8.28 -19.89 18.28
C SER A 71 9.56 -20.66 17.99
N THR A 72 9.98 -20.79 16.73
CA THR A 72 11.10 -21.67 16.38
C THR A 72 12.46 -21.08 16.75
N LEU A 73 13.25 -21.89 17.46
CA LEU A 73 14.68 -21.72 17.81
C LEU A 73 15.64 -21.53 16.61
N ARG A 74 15.13 -21.29 15.40
CA ARG A 74 15.96 -21.10 14.20
C ARG A 74 16.21 -19.62 14.05
N GLU A 75 17.49 -19.21 14.03
CA GLU A 75 17.87 -17.84 13.69
C GLU A 75 17.13 -17.40 12.44
N VAL A 76 16.49 -16.23 12.55
CA VAL A 76 15.77 -15.55 11.49
C VAL A 76 16.76 -15.20 10.40
N THR A 77 17.06 -16.16 9.54
CA THR A 77 17.96 -15.97 8.43
C THR A 77 17.23 -15.11 7.40
N LYS A 78 17.80 -13.94 7.10
CA LYS A 78 17.30 -12.98 6.08
C LYS A 78 16.89 -13.65 4.77
N ALA A 79 17.47 -14.82 4.46
CA ALA A 79 17.26 -15.57 3.24
C ALA A 79 15.85 -16.17 3.04
N ASN A 80 15.04 -16.37 4.10
CA ASN A 80 13.89 -17.28 3.98
C ASN A 80 12.48 -16.70 4.26
N ARG A 81 12.34 -15.41 4.64
CA ARG A 81 11.01 -14.89 5.05
C ARG A 81 10.62 -13.51 4.51
N TYR A 82 11.54 -12.78 3.90
CA TYR A 82 11.28 -11.39 3.50
C TYR A 82 10.98 -11.30 2.01
N GLU A 83 9.70 -11.19 1.70
CA GLU A 83 9.26 -10.95 0.35
C GLU A 83 8.85 -9.48 0.17
N ASN A 84 9.22 -8.93 -0.98
CA ASN A 84 8.89 -7.56 -1.31
C ASN A 84 7.40 -7.43 -1.66
N LEU A 85 6.82 -6.26 -1.37
CA LEU A 85 5.47 -5.91 -1.75
C LEU A 85 5.48 -5.21 -3.11
N TRP A 86 4.83 -5.81 -4.09
CA TRP A 86 4.71 -5.27 -5.44
C TRP A 86 3.27 -4.94 -5.79
N LEU A 87 3.06 -3.83 -6.51
CA LEU A 87 1.84 -3.57 -7.26
C LEU A 87 2.03 -4.02 -8.70
N VAL A 88 1.08 -4.82 -9.19
CA VAL A 88 0.92 -5.15 -10.60
C VAL A 88 -0.44 -4.68 -11.11
N HIS A 89 -0.52 -4.34 -12.39
CA HIS A 89 -1.68 -3.73 -13.04
C HIS A 89 -2.37 -4.66 -14.03
N ASN A 90 -1.78 -5.81 -14.36
CA ASN A 90 -2.39 -6.82 -15.22
C ASN A 90 -2.67 -8.09 -14.40
N SER A 91 -3.77 -8.76 -14.72
CA SER A 91 -4.17 -9.98 -14.01
C SER A 91 -3.26 -11.16 -14.32
N ALA A 92 -2.67 -11.23 -15.52
CA ALA A 92 -1.77 -12.30 -15.91
C ALA A 92 -0.53 -12.41 -14.99
N ALA A 93 0.11 -11.28 -14.64
CA ALA A 93 1.24 -11.21 -13.72
C ALA A 93 0.84 -11.59 -12.30
N PHE A 94 -0.39 -11.24 -11.89
CA PHE A 94 -0.97 -11.64 -10.61
C PHE A 94 -1.21 -13.15 -10.56
N ASP A 95 -1.97 -13.69 -11.52
CA ASP A 95 -2.33 -15.11 -11.62
C ASP A 95 -1.09 -16.00 -11.81
N GLY A 96 -0.10 -15.51 -12.56
CA GLY A 96 1.18 -16.18 -12.80
C GLY A 96 2.22 -15.98 -11.70
N CYS A 97 1.92 -15.22 -10.64
CA CYS A 97 2.86 -14.88 -9.55
C CYS A 97 4.23 -14.38 -10.07
N ASN A 98 4.19 -13.58 -11.15
CA ASN A 98 5.37 -13.14 -11.87
C ASN A 98 5.30 -11.63 -12.16
N VAL A 99 5.92 -10.85 -11.27
CA VAL A 99 6.05 -9.38 -11.37
C VAL A 99 6.54 -8.93 -12.74
N MET A 100 7.48 -9.66 -13.35
CA MET A 100 8.13 -9.27 -14.61
C MET A 100 7.20 -9.35 -15.82
N GLN A 101 6.06 -10.03 -15.71
CA GLN A 101 5.03 -10.03 -16.76
C GLN A 101 4.24 -8.72 -16.83
N ASP A 102 4.36 -7.84 -15.84
CA ASP A 102 3.83 -6.49 -15.92
C ASP A 102 4.96 -5.48 -16.14
N PRO A 103 5.07 -4.85 -17.33
CA PRO A 103 6.09 -3.82 -17.57
C PRO A 103 5.85 -2.55 -16.74
N ARG A 104 4.67 -2.39 -16.13
CA ARG A 104 4.32 -1.27 -15.24
C ARG A 104 4.31 -1.68 -13.76
N HIS A 105 4.95 -2.79 -13.42
CA HIS A 105 5.05 -3.20 -12.02
C HIS A 105 5.71 -2.10 -11.19
N PHE A 106 5.32 -2.02 -9.92
CA PHE A 106 5.84 -1.00 -9.02
C PHE A 106 6.19 -1.63 -7.67
N LEU A 107 7.43 -1.41 -7.23
CA LEU A 107 7.88 -1.85 -5.91
C LEU A 107 7.36 -0.89 -4.84
N LEU A 108 6.44 -1.36 -4.00
CA LEU A 108 5.86 -0.53 -2.94
C LEU A 108 6.72 -0.51 -1.68
N MET A 109 7.33 -1.63 -1.33
CA MET A 109 8.12 -1.79 -0.11
C MET A 109 9.11 -2.92 -0.28
N ARG A 110 10.37 -2.67 0.08
CA ARG A 110 11.36 -3.72 0.29
C ARG A 110 11.38 -4.10 1.76
N CYS A 111 11.49 -5.38 2.06
CA CYS A 111 11.69 -5.90 3.41
C CYS A 111 13.12 -6.44 3.50
N GLU A 112 14.01 -5.72 4.19
CA GLU A 112 15.46 -6.03 4.14
C GLU A 112 16.09 -6.28 5.53
N ASP A 113 15.47 -5.76 6.58
CA ASP A 113 15.99 -5.88 7.94
C ASP A 113 14.88 -6.28 8.93
N PRO A 114 14.99 -7.47 9.53
CA PRO A 114 13.97 -8.00 10.45
C PRO A 114 14.05 -7.42 11.86
N THR A 115 15.11 -6.68 12.17
CA THR A 115 15.31 -6.08 13.49
C THR A 115 14.64 -4.71 13.62
N SER A 116 14.28 -4.09 12.49
CA SER A 116 13.57 -2.82 12.45
C SER A 116 12.13 -2.97 12.00
N LEU A 117 11.25 -2.10 12.50
CA LEU A 117 9.88 -1.99 12.02
C LEU A 117 9.86 -1.25 10.68
N GLN A 118 9.61 -1.99 9.60
CA GLN A 118 9.47 -1.44 8.24
C GLN A 118 8.02 -1.54 7.79
N PHE A 119 7.44 -0.44 7.32
CA PHE A 119 6.09 -0.42 6.80
C PHE A 119 5.88 0.62 5.70
N ARG A 120 4.87 0.39 4.87
CA ARG A 120 4.42 1.30 3.82
C ARG A 120 2.94 1.61 4.00
N THR A 121 2.61 2.89 4.14
CA THR A 121 1.22 3.36 4.04
C THR A 121 0.83 3.48 2.57
N VAL A 122 -0.24 2.77 2.20
CA VAL A 122 -0.92 2.92 0.91
C VAL A 122 -2.18 3.75 1.15
N ILE A 123 -2.29 4.86 0.44
CA ILE A 123 -3.44 5.79 0.52
C ILE A 123 -4.24 5.65 -0.78
N PHE A 124 -5.51 5.26 -0.69
CA PHE A 124 -6.38 4.99 -1.82
C PHE A 124 -7.02 6.28 -2.37
N GLN A 125 -6.18 7.21 -2.83
CA GLN A 125 -6.59 8.52 -3.33
C GLN A 125 -6.44 8.67 -4.83
N ARG A 126 -7.32 9.47 -5.45
CA ARG A 126 -7.32 9.71 -6.89
C ARG A 126 -6.20 10.64 -7.35
N TYR A 127 -5.81 11.57 -6.49
CA TYR A 127 -4.80 12.58 -6.78
C TYR A 127 -3.70 12.50 -5.74
N SER A 128 -2.47 12.70 -6.19
CA SER A 128 -1.30 12.79 -5.33
C SER A 128 -0.47 14.00 -5.75
N ALA A 129 0.09 14.70 -4.77
CA ALA A 129 0.88 15.91 -5.01
C ALA A 129 2.23 15.63 -5.70
N GLU A 130 2.83 14.45 -5.52
CA GLU A 130 4.11 14.10 -6.15
C GLU A 130 4.19 12.59 -6.37
N HIS A 131 4.38 12.11 -7.61
CA HIS A 131 4.79 10.74 -8.02
C HIS A 131 4.25 9.52 -7.22
N HIS A 132 3.20 9.66 -6.42
CA HIS A 132 2.67 8.58 -5.61
C HIS A 132 1.62 7.81 -6.40
N LEU A 133 1.45 6.56 -5.98
CA LEU A 133 0.37 5.69 -6.43
C LEU A 133 -0.97 6.44 -6.41
N THR A 134 -1.71 6.35 -7.51
CA THR A 134 -3.08 6.86 -7.60
C THR A 134 -4.05 5.72 -7.83
N PHE A 135 -5.20 5.81 -7.16
CA PHE A 135 -6.24 4.80 -7.19
C PHE A 135 -7.54 5.41 -7.70
N GLN A 136 -8.12 4.78 -8.72
CA GLN A 136 -9.39 5.19 -9.29
C GLN A 136 -10.51 4.33 -8.70
N LYS A 137 -11.58 4.99 -8.26
CA LYS A 137 -12.78 4.32 -7.76
C LYS A 137 -13.32 3.35 -8.82
N GLY A 138 -13.68 2.14 -8.40
CA GLY A 138 -14.24 1.10 -9.26
C GLY A 138 -13.20 0.29 -10.04
N LYS A 139 -11.89 0.52 -9.82
CA LYS A 139 -10.82 -0.31 -10.37
C LYS A 139 -10.27 -1.29 -9.34
N SER A 140 -9.87 -2.45 -9.82
CA SER A 140 -9.12 -3.45 -9.05
C SER A 140 -7.62 -3.22 -9.21
N TYR A 141 -6.89 -3.45 -8.13
CA TYR A 141 -5.44 -3.34 -8.06
C TYR A 141 -4.89 -4.60 -7.42
N PHE A 142 -3.76 -5.09 -7.92
CA PHE A 142 -3.26 -6.41 -7.58
C PHE A 142 -1.93 -6.28 -6.84
N LEU A 143 -1.87 -6.80 -5.62
CA LEU A 143 -0.67 -6.79 -4.80
C LEU A 143 -0.12 -8.21 -4.69
N ILE A 144 1.17 -8.40 -4.97
CA ILE A 144 1.81 -9.71 -4.89
C ILE A 144 3.11 -9.67 -4.10
N CYS A 145 3.40 -10.82 -3.50
CA CYS A 145 4.61 -11.14 -2.79
C CYS A 145 5.63 -11.73 -3.77
N LYS A 146 6.88 -11.25 -3.77
CA LYS A 146 7.95 -11.91 -4.52
C LYS A 146 9.31 -11.67 -3.87
N PHE A 147 10.01 -12.76 -3.57
CA PHE A 147 11.43 -12.73 -3.24
C PHE A 147 12.28 -12.34 -4.46
N GLN A 148 13.19 -11.38 -4.31
CA GLN A 148 14.22 -11.09 -5.31
C GLN A 148 15.54 -11.73 -4.83
N ASN A 149 15.97 -12.82 -5.47
CA ASN A 149 17.39 -13.18 -5.45
C ASN A 149 18.12 -12.13 -6.30
N ASN A 150 19.04 -11.39 -5.69
CA ASN A 150 20.04 -10.61 -6.44
C ASN A 150 20.95 -11.55 -7.22
#